data_AF-A0A7S0XA69-F1
#
_entry.id   AF-A0A7S0XA69-F1
#
_cell.length_a   1.000
_cell.length_b   1.000
_cell.length_c   1.000
_cell.angle_alpha   90.00
_cell.angle_beta   90.00
_cell.angle_gamma   90.00
#
_symmetry.space_group_name_H-M   'P 1'
#
loop_
_entity.id
_entity.type
_entity.pdbx_description
1 polymer ?
#
loop_
_entity_poly.entity_id
_entity_poly.type
_entity_poly.pdbx_seq_one_letter_code
_entity_poly.pdbx_strand_id
1 'polypeptide(L)'
;ARRTMKCKTVQVLWHEKGPVLSVDFNPASGLLASCGTDKEIKLWEVREDADGNPDVKHVDTLTSHTKAANVVRFSPGGDMLASGGDAGEVFVWKPGTSTNLHGDPTTWRTAAVMRGHSDDVQDLAWHPGGAALITGSVESTCIVWDVPKAQGVYRLEGHKSYVQGVCWDPQGEYLVSQSADRTVRLYASRGPPHPLGSQKWRRNMSCQKVLSKAEENADPRAVAAEAAAAGAAGPAGAA
;
A
#
# COMPACT_ATOMS: atom_id res chain seq x y z
N ALA A 1 -29.87 1.87 -28.21
CA ALA A 1 -28.93 0.81 -28.64
C ALA A 1 -27.84 0.66 -27.59
N ARG A 2 -27.63 -0.53 -27.01
CA ARG A 2 -26.49 -0.78 -26.10
C ARG A 2 -25.21 -0.68 -26.92
N ARG A 3 -24.38 0.35 -26.69
CA ARG A 3 -23.00 0.37 -27.19
C ARG A 3 -22.24 -0.72 -26.43
N THR A 4 -22.00 -1.86 -27.06
CA THR A 4 -21.03 -2.84 -26.56
C THR A 4 -19.65 -2.22 -26.68
N MET A 5 -18.96 -2.03 -25.54
CA MET A 5 -17.55 -1.66 -25.57
C MET A 5 -16.76 -2.78 -26.25
N LYS A 6 -15.96 -2.42 -27.27
CA LYS A 6 -15.00 -3.32 -27.89
C LYS A 6 -13.63 -2.91 -27.38
N CYS A 7 -12.93 -3.85 -26.73
CA CYS A 7 -11.56 -3.67 -26.30
C CYS A 7 -10.65 -4.47 -27.25
N LYS A 8 -9.53 -3.89 -27.66
CA LYS A 8 -8.50 -4.55 -28.47
C LYS A 8 -7.13 -4.12 -27.97
N THR A 9 -6.16 -5.01 -28.07
CA THR A 9 -4.75 -4.66 -27.85
C THR A 9 -4.29 -3.77 -28.99
N VAL A 10 -3.75 -2.61 -28.64
CA VAL A 10 -3.22 -1.61 -29.58
C VAL A 10 -1.69 -1.61 -29.61
N GLN A 11 -1.05 -1.81 -28.45
CA GLN A 11 0.40 -1.88 -28.32
C GLN A 11 0.75 -2.78 -27.12
N VAL A 12 1.94 -3.39 -27.16
CA VAL A 12 2.50 -4.18 -26.06
C VAL A 12 3.78 -3.49 -25.58
N LEU A 13 3.82 -3.17 -24.28
CA LEU A 13 4.97 -2.53 -23.62
C LEU A 13 5.70 -3.58 -22.80
N TRP A 14 7.03 -3.62 -22.89
CA TRP A 14 7.82 -4.70 -22.33
C TRP A 14 8.71 -4.21 -21.19
N HIS A 15 8.71 -4.98 -20.09
CA HIS A 15 9.79 -4.98 -19.12
C HIS A 15 10.70 -6.14 -19.48
N GLU A 16 11.97 -5.88 -19.77
CA GLU A 16 12.86 -6.86 -20.42
C GLU A 16 13.26 -8.02 -19.49
N LYS A 17 13.25 -7.78 -18.17
CA LYS A 17 13.93 -8.66 -17.19
C LYS A 17 12.99 -9.34 -16.19
N GLY A 18 11.71 -8.99 -16.13
CA GLY A 18 10.79 -9.55 -15.16
C GLY A 18 9.32 -9.15 -15.32
N PRO A 19 8.40 -9.80 -14.59
CA PRO A 19 6.99 -9.43 -14.57
C PRO A 19 6.74 -7.99 -14.13
N VAL A 20 5.77 -7.36 -14.79
CA VAL A 20 5.17 -6.08 -14.38
C VAL A 20 4.14 -6.36 -13.31
N LEU A 21 4.27 -5.70 -12.15
CA LEU A 21 3.42 -5.93 -10.99
C LEU A 21 2.36 -4.85 -10.82
N SER A 22 2.66 -3.62 -11.23
CA SER A 22 1.72 -2.50 -11.11
C SER A 22 1.91 -1.49 -12.23
N VAL A 23 0.80 -0.83 -12.57
CA VAL A 23 0.74 0.29 -13.51
C VAL A 23 -0.16 1.39 -12.95
N ASP A 24 0.09 2.64 -13.34
CA ASP A 24 -0.83 3.74 -13.05
C ASP A 24 -0.68 4.89 -14.06
N PHE A 25 -1.78 5.57 -14.37
CA PHE A 25 -1.77 6.76 -15.22
C PHE A 25 -1.69 8.01 -14.36
N ASN A 26 -0.82 8.93 -14.76
CA ASN A 26 -0.79 10.27 -14.19
C ASN A 26 -2.09 10.99 -14.59
N PRO A 27 -2.95 11.36 -13.63
CA PRO A 27 -4.25 11.97 -13.94
C PRO A 27 -4.13 13.35 -14.57
N ALA A 28 -3.00 14.04 -14.39
CA ALA A 28 -2.79 15.40 -14.90
C ALA A 28 -2.13 15.39 -16.30
N SER A 29 -1.19 14.49 -16.56
CA SER A 29 -0.40 14.51 -17.80
C SER A 29 -0.68 13.35 -18.76
N GLY A 30 -1.36 12.29 -18.31
CA GLY A 30 -1.51 11.06 -19.10
C GLY A 30 -0.24 10.21 -19.19
N LEU A 31 0.84 10.59 -18.50
CA LEU A 31 2.05 9.77 -18.40
C LEU A 31 1.74 8.44 -17.70
N LEU A 32 2.13 7.32 -18.30
CA LEU A 32 1.95 6.00 -17.72
C LEU A 32 3.20 5.61 -16.92
N ALA A 33 3.02 5.13 -15.70
CA ALA A 33 4.06 4.48 -14.93
C ALA A 33 3.80 2.98 -14.84
N SER A 34 4.88 2.21 -14.82
CA SER A 34 4.84 0.75 -14.61
C SER A 34 6.04 0.32 -13.79
N CYS A 35 5.88 -0.65 -12.91
CA CYS A 35 6.98 -1.19 -12.10
C CYS A 35 6.90 -2.72 -12.01
N GLY A 36 8.04 -3.36 -11.73
CA GLY A 36 8.12 -4.81 -11.71
C GLY A 36 9.27 -5.38 -10.89
N THR A 37 9.48 -6.68 -11.05
CA THR A 37 10.55 -7.42 -10.34
C THR A 37 11.94 -7.14 -10.90
N ASP A 38 12.02 -6.43 -12.02
CA ASP A 38 13.27 -5.91 -12.57
C ASP A 38 13.83 -4.73 -11.75
N LYS A 39 13.10 -4.31 -10.69
CA LYS A 39 13.46 -3.23 -9.75
C LYS A 39 13.36 -1.84 -10.36
N GLU A 40 12.86 -1.75 -11.58
CA GLU A 40 12.77 -0.52 -12.35
C GLU A 40 11.34 0.01 -12.30
N ILE A 41 11.22 1.34 -12.37
CA ILE A 41 9.96 2.00 -12.69
C ILE A 41 10.16 2.65 -14.06
N LYS A 42 9.41 2.17 -15.05
CA LYS A 42 9.43 2.73 -16.41
C LYS A 42 8.30 3.72 -16.58
N LEU A 43 8.62 4.86 -17.18
CA LEU A 43 7.67 5.89 -17.57
C LEU A 43 7.45 5.86 -19.08
N TRP A 44 6.20 5.98 -19.48
CA TRP A 44 5.77 5.92 -20.87
C TRP A 44 4.91 7.11 -21.20
N GLU A 45 5.28 7.80 -22.26
CA GLU A 45 4.43 8.81 -22.87
C GLU A 45 3.44 8.12 -23.80
N VAL A 46 2.15 8.37 -23.58
CA VAL A 46 1.05 7.85 -24.41
C VAL A 46 0.48 9.03 -25.21
N ARG A 47 0.64 8.99 -26.53
CA ARG A 47 0.08 9.98 -27.45
C ARG A 47 -0.75 9.32 -28.52
N GLU A 48 -1.45 10.13 -29.32
CA GLU A 48 -2.03 9.69 -30.59
C GLU A 48 -1.10 10.11 -31.73
N ASP A 49 -0.93 9.23 -32.71
CA ASP A 49 -0.26 9.53 -33.98
C ASP A 49 -1.17 10.33 -34.92
N ALA A 50 -0.67 10.66 -36.12
CA ALA A 50 -1.41 11.43 -37.11
C ALA A 50 -2.70 10.73 -37.60
N ASP A 51 -2.78 9.41 -37.46
CA ASP A 51 -3.91 8.58 -37.87
C ASP A 51 -4.87 8.30 -36.70
N GLY A 52 -4.59 8.85 -35.51
CA GLY A 52 -5.38 8.65 -34.29
C GLY A 52 -5.15 7.31 -33.60
N ASN A 53 -4.06 6.60 -33.90
CA ASN A 53 -3.67 5.40 -33.17
C ASN A 53 -2.78 5.77 -31.99
N PRO A 54 -2.84 5.02 -30.87
CA PRO A 54 -1.95 5.28 -29.75
C PRO A 54 -0.50 4.94 -30.10
N ASP A 55 0.39 5.93 -29.92
CA ASP A 55 1.84 5.82 -30.00
C ASP A 55 2.40 5.97 -28.59
N VAL A 56 2.81 4.83 -28.00
CA VAL A 56 3.38 4.78 -26.66
C VAL A 56 4.90 4.66 -26.73
N LYS A 57 5.60 5.60 -26.10
CA LYS A 57 7.06 5.65 -26.06
C LYS A 57 7.59 5.54 -24.64
N HIS A 58 8.60 4.70 -24.45
CA HIS A 58 9.40 4.70 -23.24
C HIS A 58 10.20 6.01 -23.15
N VAL A 59 10.05 6.75 -22.06
CA VAL A 59 10.68 8.08 -21.91
C VAL A 59 11.63 8.17 -20.73
N ASP A 60 11.50 7.30 -19.73
CA ASP A 60 12.35 7.37 -18.53
C ASP A 60 12.39 6.04 -17.77
N THR A 61 13.48 5.78 -17.06
CA THR A 61 13.64 4.64 -16.16
C THR A 61 14.20 5.08 -14.82
N LEU A 62 13.41 4.91 -13.77
CA LEU A 62 13.76 5.26 -12.39
C LEU A 62 14.26 4.01 -11.66
N THR A 63 15.44 4.11 -11.03
CA THR A 63 16.13 2.94 -10.46
C THR A 63 16.65 3.22 -9.04
N SER A 64 15.73 3.42 -8.08
CA SER A 64 16.09 3.54 -6.65
C SER A 64 15.77 2.30 -5.82
N HIS A 65 14.88 1.43 -6.28
CA HIS A 65 14.55 0.20 -5.56
C HIS A 65 15.72 -0.78 -5.58
N THR A 66 15.99 -1.39 -4.43
CA THR A 66 17.09 -2.38 -4.29
C THR A 66 16.64 -3.81 -4.61
N LYS A 67 15.33 -4.04 -4.53
CA LYS A 67 14.60 -5.27 -4.87
C LYS A 67 13.38 -4.94 -5.74
N ALA A 68 12.42 -5.87 -5.90
CA ALA A 68 11.25 -5.64 -6.75
C ALA A 68 10.45 -4.40 -6.29
N ALA A 69 9.90 -3.68 -7.26
CA ALA A 69 8.93 -2.63 -7.03
C ALA A 69 7.53 -3.22 -7.30
N ASN A 70 6.76 -3.43 -6.24
CA ASN A 70 5.47 -4.13 -6.30
C ASN A 70 4.33 -3.22 -6.70
N VAL A 71 4.41 -1.94 -6.33
CA VAL A 71 3.32 -1.00 -6.54
C VAL A 71 3.85 0.37 -6.94
N VAL A 72 3.11 1.04 -7.84
CA VAL A 72 3.34 2.42 -8.26
C VAL A 72 2.00 3.15 -8.40
N ARG A 73 1.90 4.38 -7.88
CA ARG A 73 0.73 5.26 -8.02
C ARG A 73 1.11 6.73 -8.15
N PHE A 74 0.53 7.44 -9.10
CA PHE A 74 0.60 8.90 -9.15
C PHE A 74 -0.25 9.53 -8.05
N SER A 75 0.20 10.70 -7.55
CA SER A 75 -0.63 11.52 -6.67
C SER A 75 -1.89 11.98 -7.43
N PRO A 76 -3.00 12.30 -6.73
CA PRO A 76 -4.22 12.80 -7.37
C PRO A 76 -3.99 14.08 -8.20
N GLY A 77 -3.02 14.90 -7.81
CA GLY A 77 -2.60 16.09 -8.56
C GLY A 77 -1.63 15.82 -9.71
N GLY A 78 -1.09 14.60 -9.82
CA GLY A 78 -0.11 14.22 -10.84
C GLY A 78 1.29 14.82 -10.67
N ASP A 79 1.54 15.52 -9.57
CA ASP A 79 2.81 16.21 -9.26
C ASP A 79 3.83 15.31 -8.56
N MET A 80 3.38 14.16 -8.04
CA MET A 80 4.23 13.16 -7.39
C MET A 80 3.90 11.76 -7.89
N LEU A 81 4.86 10.87 -7.71
CA LEU A 81 4.70 9.44 -7.90
C LEU A 81 5.14 8.75 -6.62
N ALA A 82 4.40 7.73 -6.18
CA ALA A 82 4.79 6.88 -5.06
C ALA A 82 5.03 5.46 -5.56
N SER A 83 5.98 4.77 -4.95
CA SER A 83 6.25 3.36 -5.24
C SER A 83 6.70 2.60 -3.99
N GLY A 84 6.26 1.35 -3.85
CA GLY A 84 6.63 0.45 -2.75
C GLY A 84 7.25 -0.84 -3.27
N GLY A 85 8.14 -1.46 -2.48
CA GLY A 85 8.88 -2.66 -2.89
C GLY A 85 9.21 -3.65 -1.77
N ASP A 86 9.96 -4.70 -2.12
CA ASP A 86 10.28 -5.87 -1.25
C ASP A 86 11.29 -5.60 -0.11
N ALA A 87 11.79 -4.37 -0.01
CA ALA A 87 12.65 -3.99 1.11
C ALA A 87 11.91 -3.13 2.15
N GLY A 88 10.57 -3.10 2.09
CA GLY A 88 9.72 -2.31 2.99
C GLY A 88 9.80 -0.80 2.74
N GLU A 89 10.46 -0.40 1.66
CA GLU A 89 10.73 0.99 1.30
C GLU A 89 9.63 1.58 0.44
N VAL A 90 9.26 2.81 0.76
CA VAL A 90 8.31 3.60 -0.02
C VAL A 90 9.03 4.84 -0.52
N PHE A 91 9.19 4.95 -1.83
CA PHE A 91 9.78 6.11 -2.49
C PHE A 91 8.70 7.09 -2.93
N VAL A 92 8.97 8.37 -2.75
CA VAL A 92 8.19 9.47 -3.35
C VAL A 92 9.09 10.18 -4.34
N TRP A 93 8.61 10.30 -5.57
CA TRP A 93 9.30 10.90 -6.69
C TRP A 93 8.62 12.21 -7.08
N LYS A 94 9.42 13.17 -7.55
CA LYS A 94 8.93 14.43 -8.11
C LYS A 94 9.63 14.72 -9.45
N PRO A 95 9.00 15.50 -10.34
CA PRO A 95 9.67 16.02 -11.53
C PRO A 95 10.96 16.76 -11.14
N GLY A 96 12.02 16.51 -11.91
CA GLY A 96 13.34 17.10 -11.71
C GLY A 96 14.43 16.22 -12.29
N THR A 97 15.47 16.86 -12.81
CA THR A 97 16.59 16.16 -13.43
C THR A 97 17.40 15.36 -12.41
N SER A 98 17.70 14.10 -12.72
CA SER A 98 18.65 13.26 -11.99
C SER A 98 19.36 12.31 -12.93
N THR A 99 20.01 11.28 -12.40
CA THR A 99 20.70 10.24 -13.16
C THR A 99 20.37 8.91 -12.53
N ASN A 100 19.96 7.94 -13.34
CA ASN A 100 19.64 6.60 -12.86
C ASN A 100 20.93 5.77 -12.63
N LEU A 101 20.79 4.57 -12.07
CA LEU A 101 21.91 3.62 -11.86
C LEU A 101 22.65 3.21 -13.14
N HIS A 102 22.09 3.42 -14.32
CA HIS A 102 22.74 3.12 -15.61
C HIS A 102 23.53 4.33 -16.17
N GLY A 103 23.43 5.50 -15.54
CA GLY A 103 24.10 6.72 -16.00
C GLY A 103 23.25 7.57 -16.96
N ASP A 104 21.99 7.19 -17.22
CA ASP A 104 21.10 7.96 -18.08
C ASP A 104 20.42 9.10 -17.31
N PRO A 105 20.22 10.28 -17.92
CA PRO A 105 19.47 11.36 -17.29
C PRO A 105 18.00 10.98 -17.12
N THR A 106 17.44 11.29 -15.95
CA THR A 106 16.02 11.10 -15.64
C THR A 106 15.32 12.44 -15.51
N THR A 107 14.03 12.45 -15.81
CA THR A 107 13.11 13.60 -15.68
C THR A 107 12.38 13.62 -14.33
N TRP A 108 12.49 12.53 -13.57
CA TRP A 108 12.02 12.41 -12.20
C TRP A 108 13.17 12.06 -11.26
N ARG A 109 13.09 12.56 -10.02
CA ARG A 109 14.07 12.29 -8.97
C ARG A 109 13.40 11.85 -7.69
N THR A 110 14.12 11.06 -6.90
CA THR A 110 13.70 10.70 -5.55
C THR A 110 13.65 11.96 -4.69
N ALA A 111 12.45 12.29 -4.23
CA ALA A 111 12.20 13.43 -3.35
C ALA A 111 12.21 13.03 -1.88
N ALA A 112 11.74 11.81 -1.56
CA ALA A 112 11.78 11.25 -0.23
C ALA A 112 11.84 9.72 -0.26
N VAL A 113 12.38 9.15 0.81
CA VAL A 113 12.36 7.70 1.09
C VAL A 113 11.77 7.50 2.47
N MET A 114 10.69 6.75 2.55
CA MET A 114 9.99 6.43 3.79
C MET A 114 10.26 4.98 4.14
N ARG A 115 10.75 4.76 5.37
CA ARG A 115 11.13 3.45 5.89
C ARG A 115 10.37 3.20 7.19
N GLY A 116 9.83 1.99 7.34
CA GLY A 116 9.07 1.62 8.53
C GLY A 116 8.40 0.25 8.44
N HIS A 117 8.10 -0.23 7.23
CA HIS A 117 7.77 -1.65 7.04
C HIS A 117 9.04 -2.50 7.15
N SER A 118 8.91 -3.65 7.80
CA SER A 118 9.99 -4.65 7.93
C SER A 118 9.97 -5.71 6.82
N ASP A 119 8.94 -5.69 5.98
CA ASP A 119 8.67 -6.65 4.92
C ASP A 119 8.03 -5.96 3.70
N ASP A 120 7.77 -6.72 2.64
CA ASP A 120 7.32 -6.23 1.34
C ASP A 120 6.10 -5.30 1.44
N VAL A 121 6.17 -4.17 0.74
CA VAL A 121 4.99 -3.31 0.51
C VAL A 121 4.23 -3.89 -0.69
N GLN A 122 2.98 -4.30 -0.46
CA GLN A 122 2.16 -4.97 -1.47
C GLN A 122 1.28 -4.00 -2.25
N ASP A 123 0.78 -2.96 -1.59
CA ASP A 123 -0.07 -1.95 -2.22
C ASP A 123 0.08 -0.60 -1.50
N LEU A 124 -0.26 0.47 -2.22
CA LEU A 124 -0.32 1.81 -1.67
C LEU A 124 -1.43 2.63 -2.32
N ALA A 125 -1.95 3.60 -1.56
CA ALA A 125 -2.96 4.53 -2.05
C ALA A 125 -2.73 5.94 -1.50
N TRP A 126 -2.91 6.93 -2.37
CA TRP A 126 -2.88 8.34 -1.98
C TRP A 126 -4.19 8.74 -1.31
N HIS A 127 -4.08 9.55 -0.26
CA HIS A 127 -5.21 10.33 0.21
C HIS A 127 -5.62 11.32 -0.91
N PRO A 128 -6.92 11.57 -1.14
CA PRO A 128 -7.39 12.45 -2.23
C PRO A 128 -6.79 13.86 -2.20
N GLY A 129 -6.48 14.37 -1.02
CA GLY A 129 -5.77 15.64 -0.82
C GLY A 129 -4.26 15.62 -1.09
N GLY A 130 -3.67 14.49 -1.50
CA GLY A 130 -2.27 14.38 -1.94
C GLY A 130 -1.18 14.50 -0.85
N ALA A 131 -1.53 14.88 0.37
CA ALA A 131 -0.55 15.07 1.46
C ALA A 131 -0.23 13.80 2.27
N ALA A 132 -1.00 12.73 2.08
CA ALA A 132 -0.83 11.49 2.82
C ALA A 132 -0.89 10.27 1.90
N LEU A 133 -0.22 9.20 2.33
CA LEU A 133 -0.20 7.89 1.70
C LEU A 133 -0.60 6.84 2.73
N ILE A 134 -1.25 5.77 2.28
CA ILE A 134 -1.33 4.52 3.03
C ILE A 134 -0.58 3.44 2.27
N THR A 135 0.12 2.57 3.00
CA THR A 135 0.74 1.36 2.46
C THR A 135 0.28 0.14 3.22
N GLY A 136 0.08 -0.97 2.52
CA GLY A 136 -0.20 -2.30 3.09
C GLY A 136 0.99 -3.23 2.84
N SER A 137 1.33 -4.07 3.83
CA SER A 137 2.50 -4.93 3.78
C SER A 137 2.23 -6.40 4.15
N VAL A 138 3.13 -7.27 3.70
CA VAL A 138 3.24 -8.69 4.09
C VAL A 138 3.39 -8.85 5.61
N GLU A 139 3.93 -7.85 6.33
CA GLU A 139 4.02 -7.89 7.79
C GLU A 139 2.65 -7.78 8.52
N SER A 140 1.54 -7.85 7.79
CA SER A 140 0.17 -7.80 8.31
C SER A 140 -0.23 -6.44 8.93
N THR A 141 0.50 -5.38 8.58
CA THR A 141 0.18 -4.01 9.02
C THR A 141 0.00 -3.07 7.84
N CYS A 142 -0.68 -1.96 8.10
CA CYS A 142 -0.65 -0.79 7.22
C CYS A 142 0.06 0.37 7.91
N ILE A 143 0.70 1.26 7.15
CA ILE A 143 1.25 2.52 7.66
C ILE A 143 0.61 3.69 6.90
N VAL A 144 0.15 4.69 7.64
CA VAL A 144 -0.27 5.99 7.10
C VAL A 144 0.91 6.96 7.22
N TRP A 145 1.28 7.56 6.10
CA TRP A 145 2.44 8.44 5.96
C TRP A 145 2.02 9.89 5.75
N ASP A 146 2.72 10.81 6.39
CA ASP A 146 2.75 12.24 6.07
C ASP A 146 3.84 12.45 5.03
N VAL A 147 3.45 12.74 3.79
CA VAL A 147 4.35 12.83 2.64
C VAL A 147 5.27 14.06 2.71
N PRO A 148 4.78 15.28 3.02
CA PRO A 148 5.64 16.43 3.24
C PRO A 148 6.73 16.22 4.30
N LYS A 149 6.44 15.45 5.36
CA LYS A 149 7.41 15.15 6.42
C LYS A 149 8.21 13.86 6.17
N ALA A 150 7.84 13.07 5.17
CA ALA A 150 8.39 11.74 4.90
C ALA A 150 8.39 10.81 6.14
N GLN A 151 7.30 10.83 6.92
CA GLN A 151 7.20 10.13 8.20
C GLN A 151 5.92 9.30 8.31
N GLY A 152 6.05 8.12 8.93
CA GLY A 152 4.90 7.28 9.29
C GLY A 152 4.22 7.85 10.52
N VAL A 153 2.95 8.23 10.40
CA VAL A 153 2.18 8.87 11.47
C VAL A 153 1.36 7.83 12.25
N TYR A 154 0.80 6.85 11.55
CA TYR A 154 -0.02 5.82 12.17
C TYR A 154 0.34 4.44 11.64
N ARG A 155 0.46 3.47 12.56
CA ARG A 155 0.55 2.04 12.25
C ARG A 155 -0.78 1.39 12.57
N LEU A 156 -1.39 0.77 11.56
CA LEU A 156 -2.69 0.13 11.66
C LEU A 156 -2.48 -1.37 11.78
N GLU A 157 -2.77 -1.88 12.98
CA GLU A 157 -2.56 -3.28 13.32
C GLU A 157 -3.88 -4.07 13.36
N GLY A 158 -3.73 -5.39 13.43
CA GLY A 158 -4.79 -6.34 13.74
C GLY A 158 -5.18 -7.28 12.60
N HIS A 159 -4.71 -7.05 11.37
CA HIS A 159 -4.75 -8.12 10.37
C HIS A 159 -3.89 -9.30 10.84
N LYS A 160 -4.34 -10.53 10.57
CA LYS A 160 -3.67 -11.76 10.98
C LYS A 160 -2.82 -12.40 9.86
N SER A 161 -2.77 -11.74 8.71
CA SER A 161 -2.01 -12.16 7.53
C SER A 161 -1.79 -10.96 6.60
N TYR A 162 -1.13 -11.21 5.48
CA TYR A 162 -0.63 -10.22 4.53
C TYR A 162 -1.70 -9.21 4.13
N VAL A 163 -1.40 -7.91 4.20
CA VAL A 163 -2.26 -6.88 3.64
C VAL A 163 -1.98 -6.80 2.15
N GLN A 164 -2.96 -7.15 1.33
CA GLN A 164 -2.82 -7.27 -0.11
C GLN A 164 -3.31 -6.04 -0.88
N GLY A 165 -4.04 -5.15 -0.21
CA GLY A 165 -4.57 -3.96 -0.86
C GLY A 165 -5.02 -2.92 0.15
N VAL A 166 -4.93 -1.66 -0.26
CA VAL A 166 -5.36 -0.52 0.53
C VAL A 166 -6.04 0.51 -0.36
N CYS A 167 -7.03 1.21 0.16
CA CYS A 167 -7.63 2.34 -0.56
C CYS A 167 -8.14 3.40 0.39
N TRP A 168 -8.17 4.64 -0.11
CA TRP A 168 -8.89 5.74 0.50
C TRP A 168 -10.27 5.85 -0.11
N ASP A 169 -11.24 6.30 0.69
CA ASP A 169 -12.49 6.76 0.10
C ASP A 169 -12.24 8.08 -0.66
N PRO A 170 -13.11 8.44 -1.63
CA PRO A 170 -12.93 9.64 -2.43
C PRO A 170 -12.93 10.95 -1.64
N GLN A 171 -13.51 10.98 -0.42
CA GLN A 171 -13.52 12.17 0.43
C GLN A 171 -12.31 12.22 1.38
N GLY A 172 -11.59 11.10 1.57
CA GLY A 172 -10.41 11.02 2.45
C GLY A 172 -10.75 10.87 3.93
N GLU A 173 -12.01 10.62 4.27
CA GLU A 173 -12.50 10.44 5.64
C GLU A 173 -12.33 9.00 6.15
N TYR A 174 -12.16 8.06 5.23
CA TYR A 174 -11.98 6.64 5.53
C TYR A 174 -10.88 6.03 4.70
N LEU A 175 -10.25 5.01 5.29
CA LEU A 175 -9.33 4.13 4.61
C LEU A 175 -9.73 2.68 4.86
N VAL A 176 -9.43 1.82 3.88
CA VAL A 176 -9.76 0.40 3.91
C VAL A 176 -8.51 -0.41 3.61
N SER A 177 -8.37 -1.55 4.29
CA SER A 177 -7.37 -2.56 3.99
C SER A 177 -8.04 -3.92 3.75
N GLN A 178 -7.49 -4.69 2.81
CA GLN A 178 -7.87 -6.08 2.53
C GLN A 178 -6.69 -7.01 2.81
N SER A 179 -6.96 -8.20 3.35
CA SER A 179 -5.92 -9.14 3.78
C SER A 179 -6.22 -10.59 3.41
N ALA A 180 -5.14 -11.36 3.27
CA ALA A 180 -5.17 -12.81 3.16
C ALA A 180 -5.81 -13.51 4.39
N ASP A 181 -6.00 -12.79 5.50
CA ASP A 181 -6.74 -13.29 6.67
C ASP A 181 -8.27 -13.41 6.43
N ARG A 182 -8.72 -13.08 5.21
CA ARG A 182 -10.11 -13.10 4.75
C ARG A 182 -10.97 -12.01 5.38
N THR A 183 -10.36 -10.92 5.84
CA THR A 183 -11.05 -9.76 6.39
C THR A 183 -10.74 -8.49 5.61
N VAL A 184 -11.70 -7.58 5.68
CA VAL A 184 -11.55 -6.18 5.25
C VAL A 184 -11.71 -5.33 6.50
N ARG A 185 -10.83 -4.35 6.70
CA ARG A 185 -10.88 -3.42 7.82
C ARG A 185 -11.10 -2.00 7.31
N LEU A 186 -11.99 -1.28 7.98
CA LEU A 186 -12.33 0.11 7.71
C LEU A 186 -11.86 0.96 8.90
N TYR A 187 -11.22 2.08 8.61
CA TYR A 187 -10.71 2.99 9.63
C TYR A 187 -11.17 4.41 9.29
N ALA A 188 -11.49 5.19 10.31
CA ALA A 188 -11.72 6.62 10.16
C ALA A 188 -10.37 7.35 10.13
N SER A 189 -10.21 8.30 9.21
CA SER A 189 -8.98 9.09 9.06
C SER A 189 -8.92 10.29 10.02
N ARG A 190 -10.09 10.76 10.48
CA ARG A 190 -10.26 11.85 11.45
C ARG A 190 -11.35 11.51 12.46
N GLY A 191 -11.02 11.52 13.75
CA GLY A 191 -11.99 11.34 14.85
C GLY A 191 -11.45 10.44 15.98
N PRO A 192 -12.05 10.49 17.18
CA PRO A 192 -11.65 9.59 18.26
C PRO A 192 -11.84 8.14 17.79
N PRO A 193 -10.99 7.19 18.24
CA PRO A 193 -11.06 5.80 17.83
C PRO A 193 -12.50 5.33 17.98
N HIS A 194 -13.08 4.84 16.88
CA HIS A 194 -14.43 4.28 16.93
C HIS A 194 -14.44 3.23 18.04
N PRO A 195 -15.30 3.34 19.07
CA PRO A 195 -15.34 2.37 20.13
C PRO A 195 -15.86 1.07 19.51
N LEU A 196 -14.93 0.14 19.23
CA LEU A 196 -15.23 -1.27 19.00
C LEU A 196 -16.06 -1.87 20.18
N GLY A 197 -16.21 -1.12 21.29
CA GLY A 197 -17.10 -1.39 22.41
C GLY A 197 -18.51 -0.79 22.36
N SER A 198 -18.94 0.00 21.37
CA SER A 198 -20.31 0.54 21.40
C SER A 198 -21.37 -0.57 21.23
N GLN A 199 -22.37 -0.59 22.13
CA GLN A 199 -23.49 -1.55 22.08
C GLN A 199 -24.25 -1.54 20.75
N LYS A 200 -24.20 -0.42 20.02
CA LYS A 200 -24.85 -0.25 18.71
C LYS A 200 -24.14 -1.03 17.60
N TRP A 201 -22.80 -1.07 17.63
CA TRP A 201 -21.97 -1.87 16.69
C TRP A 201 -22.07 -3.37 17.00
N ARG A 202 -22.07 -3.76 18.28
CA ARG A 202 -22.23 -5.16 18.72
C ARG A 202 -23.57 -5.79 18.34
N ARG A 203 -24.60 -5.00 18.01
CA ARG A 203 -25.93 -5.48 17.57
C ARG A 203 -26.03 -5.69 16.06
N ASN A 204 -25.02 -5.32 15.28
CA ASN A 204 -25.03 -5.58 13.84
C ASN A 204 -24.60 -7.04 13.56
N MET A 205 -25.45 -7.82 12.88
CA MET A 205 -25.24 -9.26 12.65
C MET A 205 -23.95 -9.58 11.90
N SER A 206 -23.43 -8.66 11.07
CA SER A 206 -22.14 -8.83 10.39
C SER A 206 -20.95 -8.78 11.36
N CYS A 207 -21.03 -7.95 12.40
CA CYS A 207 -19.97 -7.76 13.39
C CYS A 207 -19.94 -8.91 14.41
N GLN A 208 -21.10 -9.51 14.73
CA GLN A 208 -21.19 -10.64 15.66
C GLN A 208 -20.47 -11.89 15.14
N LYS A 209 -20.54 -12.17 13.82
CA LYS A 209 -19.79 -13.29 13.20
C LYS A 209 -18.28 -13.08 13.19
N VAL A 210 -17.83 -11.82 13.14
CA VAL A 210 -16.40 -11.45 13.22
C VAL A 210 -15.91 -11.62 14.66
N LEU A 211 -16.72 -11.20 15.64
CA LEU A 211 -16.40 -11.36 17.07
C LEU A 211 -16.45 -12.82 17.53
N SER A 212 -17.43 -13.62 17.07
CA SER A 212 -17.54 -15.04 17.44
C SER A 212 -16.48 -15.94 16.80
N LYS A 213 -15.69 -15.43 15.84
CA LYS A 213 -14.48 -16.06 15.31
C LYS A 213 -13.19 -15.44 15.86
N ALA A 214 -13.30 -14.31 16.58
CA ALA A 214 -12.20 -13.58 17.18
C ALA A 214 -12.16 -13.74 18.70
N GLU A 215 -12.81 -14.76 19.26
CA GLU A 215 -12.64 -15.22 20.65
C GLU A 215 -11.23 -15.79 20.85
N GLU A 216 -10.24 -14.91 20.80
CA GLU A 216 -8.91 -15.10 21.35
C GLU A 216 -8.30 -13.73 21.70
N ASN A 217 -9.13 -12.79 22.16
CA ASN A 217 -8.65 -11.71 23.02
C ASN A 217 -8.81 -12.20 24.45
N ALA A 218 -7.82 -12.93 24.94
CA ALA A 218 -7.68 -13.21 26.36
C ALA A 218 -7.66 -11.87 27.11
N ASP A 219 -8.50 -11.76 28.14
CA ASP A 219 -8.47 -10.65 29.08
C ASP A 219 -7.04 -10.52 29.66
N PRO A 220 -6.38 -9.35 29.59
CA PRO A 220 -5.06 -9.14 30.21
C PRO A 220 -5.04 -9.46 31.72
N ARG A 221 -6.22 -9.50 32.38
CA ARG A 221 -6.35 -9.89 33.78
C ARG A 221 -6.47 -11.40 34.00
N ALA A 222 -6.82 -12.19 32.97
CA ALA A 222 -6.84 -13.65 33.05
C ALA A 222 -5.42 -14.25 32.99
N VAL A 223 -4.53 -13.66 32.18
CA VAL A 223 -3.13 -14.12 32.06
C VAL A 223 -2.34 -13.88 33.36
N ALA A 224 -2.66 -12.83 34.12
CA ALA A 224 -2.05 -12.56 35.42
C ALA A 224 -2.48 -13.55 36.52
N ALA A 225 -3.70 -14.11 36.42
CA ALA A 225 -4.21 -15.09 37.39
C ALA A 225 -3.59 -16.48 37.17
N GLU A 226 -3.31 -16.87 35.93
CA GLU A 226 -2.62 -18.14 35.62
C GLU A 226 -1.13 -18.10 35.99
N ALA A 227 -0.45 -16.97 35.83
CA ALA A 227 0.93 -16.80 36.27
C ALA A 227 1.09 -16.84 37.80
N ALA A 228 0.07 -16.40 38.55
CA ALA A 228 0.06 -16.48 40.01
C ALA A 228 -0.25 -17.89 40.55
N ALA A 229 -1.02 -18.71 39.80
CA ALA A 229 -1.29 -20.10 40.16
C ALA A 229 -0.10 -21.05 39.89
N ALA A 230 0.72 -20.75 38.88
CA ALA A 230 1.91 -21.54 38.54
C ALA A 230 3.10 -21.32 39.52
N GLY A 231 3.10 -20.23 40.30
CA GLY A 231 4.14 -19.91 41.28
C GLY A 231 3.98 -20.59 42.66
N ALA A 232 2.88 -21.33 42.89
CA ALA A 232 2.58 -21.95 44.19
C ALA A 232 2.92 -23.45 44.29
N ALA A 233 3.46 -24.06 43.23
CA ALA A 233 3.97 -25.44 43.28
C ALA A 233 5.47 -25.43 43.56
N GLY A 234 5.85 -25.26 44.83
CA GLY A 234 7.22 -25.46 45.28
C GLY A 234 7.66 -26.93 45.09
N PRO A 235 8.95 -27.21 44.86
CA PRO A 235 9.43 -28.58 44.85
C PRO A 235 9.37 -29.15 46.27
N ALA A 236 8.44 -30.07 46.50
CA ALA A 236 8.50 -31.00 47.61
C ALA A 236 9.76 -31.87 47.45
N GLY A 237 10.59 -31.89 48.48
CA GLY A 237 11.87 -32.59 48.47
C GLY A 237 11.81 -34.09 48.76
N ALA A 238 13.03 -34.63 48.90
CA ALA A 238 13.44 -35.96 49.37
C ALA A 238 13.26 -37.09 48.34
N ALA A 239 14.23 -37.99 48.11
CA ALA A 239 15.37 -38.41 48.93
C ALA A 239 16.51 -38.91 48.03
#